data_AF-A0A5E3WTY4-F1
#
_entry.id   AF-A0A5E3WTY4-F1
#
_cell.length_a   1.000
_cell.length_b   1.000
_cell.length_c   1.000
_cell.angle_alpha   90.00
_cell.angle_beta   90.00
_cell.angle_gamma   90.00
#
_symmetry.space_group_name_H-M   'P 1'
#
loop_
_entity.id
_entity.type
_entity.pdbx_description
1 polymer ?
#
loop_
_entity_poly.entity_id
_entity_poly.type
_entity_poly.pdbx_seq_one_letter_code
_entity_poly.pdbx_strand_id
1 'polypeptide(L)'
;MHLSVTQFDVSFLLKPYLPRLLEGIKQSSDPSLFQSYVTCLRAQSLDDPEGRIEAVRKLNEENKEAVEIIAVFAKLRNLSKHRLHGQYPPGVAPIYKLPDELLSYIFSFLADGLPRITWNKPVLVNVPVIVTLSCVCRLWHSVVLDHTPELWSTISTTFSPKRLAKALDASKGARLDFHICFGPKTKKSSAFYEVGNEREQALIHTLAEMSRIRSLDVDLGAVTVAAFKVTKSRLTRPLKAAIFGALCKAWAQPPILCNN
;
A
#
# COMPACT_ATOMS: atom_id res chain seq x y z
N MET A 1 19.18 -27.30 12.10
CA MET A 1 19.37 -25.83 12.22
C MET A 1 18.00 -25.18 12.20
N HIS A 2 17.43 -24.90 13.38
CA HIS A 2 16.19 -24.15 13.52
C HIS A 2 16.53 -22.66 13.60
N LEU A 3 16.07 -21.88 12.61
CA LEU A 3 16.09 -20.42 12.70
C LEU A 3 14.87 -19.99 13.52
N SER A 4 15.11 -19.49 14.73
CA SER A 4 14.09 -18.83 15.55
C SER A 4 13.77 -17.47 14.93
N VAL A 5 12.47 -17.22 14.73
CA VAL A 5 11.93 -15.91 14.39
C VAL A 5 12.18 -15.00 15.59
N THR A 6 13.05 -14.01 15.43
CA THR A 6 13.26 -12.96 16.42
C THR A 6 11.94 -12.19 16.60
N GLN A 7 11.28 -12.43 17.73
CA GLN A 7 10.12 -11.70 18.18
C GLN A 7 10.57 -10.26 18.43
N PHE A 8 10.19 -9.36 17.53
CA PHE A 8 10.57 -7.95 17.58
C PHE A 8 9.85 -7.32 18.78
N ASP A 9 10.57 -7.10 19.88
CA ASP A 9 10.00 -6.55 21.11
C ASP A 9 9.75 -5.04 20.97
N VAL A 10 8.52 -4.71 20.57
CA VAL A 10 8.05 -3.34 20.38
C VAL A 10 7.94 -2.60 21.72
N SER A 11 7.96 -3.30 22.87
CA SER A 11 7.83 -2.68 24.19
C SER A 11 9.01 -1.77 24.53
N PHE A 12 10.22 -2.12 24.05
CA PHE A 12 11.42 -1.33 24.25
C PHE A 12 11.39 -0.01 23.47
N LEU A 13 10.83 -0.03 22.26
CA LEU A 13 10.72 1.17 21.42
C LEU A 13 9.63 2.14 21.90
N LEU A 14 8.62 1.66 22.62
CA LEU A 14 7.49 2.47 23.08
C LEU A 14 7.67 3.06 24.49
N LYS A 15 8.58 2.50 25.30
CA LYS A 15 8.81 2.91 26.69
C LYS A 15 9.03 4.42 26.91
N PRO A 16 9.82 5.15 26.09
CA PRO A 16 10.00 6.60 26.27
C PRO A 16 8.83 7.43 25.73
N TYR A 17 7.94 6.84 24.92
CA TYR A 17 6.80 7.53 24.31
C TYR A 17 5.49 7.29 25.07
N LEU A 18 5.44 6.26 25.91
CA LEU A 18 4.28 5.84 26.71
C LEU A 18 3.64 6.99 27.51
N PRO A 19 4.38 7.84 28.25
CA PRO A 19 3.77 8.96 28.97
C PRO A 19 3.09 10.00 28.06
N ARG A 20 3.64 10.24 26.87
CA ARG A 20 3.12 11.21 25.89
C ARG A 20 1.96 10.65 25.07
N LEU A 21 1.96 9.35 24.83
CA LEU A 21 0.85 8.60 24.25
C LEU A 21 -0.36 8.64 25.21
N LEU A 22 -0.12 8.35 26.48
CA LEU A 22 -1.09 8.44 27.56
C LEU A 22 -1.70 9.84 27.71
N GLU A 23 -0.93 10.90 27.47
CA GLU A 23 -1.40 12.28 27.47
C GLU A 23 -2.32 12.62 26.29
N GLY A 24 -2.06 12.05 25.10
CA GLY A 24 -2.96 12.17 23.95
C GLY A 24 -4.26 11.38 24.12
N ILE A 25 -4.20 10.21 24.78
CA ILE A 25 -5.38 9.41 25.11
C ILE A 25 -6.23 10.09 26.19
N LYS A 26 -5.62 10.81 27.15
CA LYS A 26 -6.35 11.66 28.11
C LYS A 26 -7.18 12.76 27.44
N GLN A 27 -6.80 13.19 26.24
CA GLN A 27 -7.50 14.20 25.45
C GLN A 27 -8.49 13.59 24.44
N SER A 28 -8.52 12.25 24.32
CA SER A 28 -9.48 11.53 23.49
C SER A 28 -10.86 11.50 24.15
N SER A 29 -11.91 11.53 23.35
CA SER A 29 -13.31 11.61 23.76
C SER A 29 -13.82 10.42 24.58
N ASP A 30 -13.03 9.35 24.72
CA ASP A 30 -13.37 8.19 25.55
C ASP A 30 -12.34 7.98 26.69
N PRO A 31 -12.56 8.58 27.87
CA PRO A 31 -11.70 8.41 29.03
C PRO A 31 -11.72 7.00 29.62
N SER A 32 -12.66 6.13 29.22
CA SER A 32 -12.81 4.78 29.76
C SER A 32 -11.67 3.86 29.31
N LEU A 33 -11.22 3.98 28.06
CA LEU A 33 -10.12 3.17 27.51
C LEU A 33 -8.80 3.45 28.21
N PHE A 34 -8.52 4.73 28.49
CA PHE A 34 -7.36 5.12 29.29
C PHE A 34 -7.36 4.46 30.66
N GLN A 35 -8.51 4.48 31.34
CA GLN A 35 -8.62 3.88 32.67
C GLN A 35 -8.57 2.36 32.65
N SER A 36 -9.05 1.71 31.59
CA SER A 36 -8.85 0.27 31.40
C SER A 36 -7.37 -0.08 31.28
N TYR A 37 -6.59 0.69 30.53
CA TYR A 37 -5.13 0.50 30.44
C TYR A 37 -4.42 0.75 31.77
N VAL A 38 -4.74 1.85 32.46
CA VAL A 38 -4.13 2.18 33.76
C VAL A 38 -4.48 1.15 34.82
N THR A 39 -5.74 0.71 34.87
CA THR A 39 -6.20 -0.31 35.83
C THR A 39 -5.55 -1.65 35.55
N CYS A 40 -5.48 -2.06 34.27
CA CYS A 40 -4.77 -3.27 33.85
C CYS A 40 -3.30 -3.23 34.28
N LEU A 41 -2.59 -2.12 34.03
CA LEU A 41 -1.18 -1.97 34.39
C LEU A 41 -0.92 -1.90 35.91
N ARG A 42 -1.89 -1.41 36.70
CA ARG A 42 -1.79 -1.30 38.17
C ARG A 42 -2.19 -2.58 38.91
N ALA A 43 -3.13 -3.36 38.35
CA ALA A 43 -3.58 -4.61 38.95
C ALA A 43 -2.53 -5.71 38.89
N GLN A 44 -1.46 -5.51 38.12
CA GLN A 44 -0.42 -6.50 37.94
C GLN A 44 0.82 -6.22 38.79
N SER A 45 1.36 -7.31 39.36
CA SER A 45 2.56 -7.25 40.21
C SER A 45 3.74 -6.68 39.44
N LEU A 46 4.53 -5.84 40.10
CA LEU A 46 5.79 -5.34 39.54
C LEU A 46 6.83 -6.46 39.37
N ASP A 47 6.68 -7.55 40.13
CA ASP A 47 7.58 -8.70 40.13
C ASP A 47 7.27 -9.73 39.04
N ASP A 48 6.17 -9.55 38.29
CA ASP A 48 5.79 -10.39 37.14
C ASP A 48 5.78 -9.58 35.84
N PRO A 49 6.93 -9.42 35.17
CA PRO A 49 7.01 -8.69 33.91
C PRO A 49 6.31 -9.43 32.76
N GLU A 50 6.23 -10.76 32.81
CA GLU A 50 5.68 -11.59 31.74
C GLU A 50 4.15 -11.52 31.72
N GLY A 51 3.50 -11.61 32.89
CA GLY A 51 2.07 -11.39 33.03
C GLY A 51 1.62 -10.01 32.52
N ARG A 52 2.49 -9.00 32.67
CA ARG A 52 2.23 -7.62 32.23
C ARG A 52 2.24 -7.48 30.73
N ILE A 53 3.21 -8.11 30.07
CA ILE A 53 3.27 -8.15 28.62
C ILE A 53 2.02 -8.85 28.08
N GLU A 54 1.63 -9.97 28.70
CA GLU A 54 0.49 -10.75 28.24
C GLU A 54 -0.85 -10.00 28.39
N ALA A 55 -1.08 -9.31 29.51
CA ALA A 55 -2.30 -8.55 29.68
C ALA A 55 -2.38 -7.31 28.80
N VAL A 56 -1.24 -6.63 28.56
CA VAL A 56 -1.19 -5.54 27.58
C VAL A 56 -1.48 -6.07 26.17
N ARG A 57 -0.94 -7.24 25.82
CA ARG A 57 -1.24 -7.90 24.54
C ARG A 57 -2.73 -8.20 24.41
N LYS A 58 -3.33 -8.81 25.43
CA LYS A 58 -4.77 -9.11 25.45
C LYS A 58 -5.61 -7.85 25.30
N LEU A 59 -5.28 -6.78 26.04
CA LEU A 59 -5.98 -5.51 25.97
C LEU A 59 -5.82 -4.82 24.61
N ASN A 60 -4.64 -4.94 23.98
CA ASN A 60 -4.40 -4.46 22.61
C ASN A 60 -5.28 -5.21 21.60
N GLU A 61 -5.43 -6.54 21.74
CA GLU A 61 -6.29 -7.34 20.86
C GLU A 61 -7.78 -7.01 21.05
N GLU A 62 -8.22 -6.86 22.31
CA GLU A 62 -9.60 -6.45 22.65
C GLU A 62 -9.94 -5.04 22.13
N ASN A 63 -8.93 -4.17 22.01
CA ASN A 63 -9.10 -2.76 21.62
C ASN A 63 -8.35 -2.40 20.33
N LYS A 64 -8.24 -3.35 19.40
CA LYS A 64 -7.39 -3.23 18.21
C LYS A 64 -7.60 -1.93 17.42
N GLU A 65 -8.85 -1.52 17.20
CA GLU A 65 -9.18 -0.30 16.46
C GLU A 65 -8.67 0.97 17.17
N ALA A 66 -8.87 1.06 18.49
CA ALA A 66 -8.38 2.18 19.29
C ALA A 66 -6.84 2.26 19.27
N VAL A 67 -6.15 1.11 19.37
CA VAL A 67 -4.68 1.05 19.28
C VAL A 67 -4.18 1.51 17.91
N GLU A 68 -4.85 1.12 16.82
CA GLU A 68 -4.53 1.58 15.47
C GLU A 68 -4.68 3.11 15.36
N ILE A 69 -5.78 3.68 15.88
CA ILE A 69 -6.01 5.13 15.90
C ILE A 69 -4.93 5.86 16.72
N ILE A 70 -4.63 5.35 17.91
CA ILE A 70 -3.59 5.90 18.80
C ILE A 70 -2.21 5.88 18.11
N ALA A 71 -1.88 4.80 17.42
CA ALA A 71 -0.65 4.70 16.65
C ALA A 71 -0.57 5.73 15.53
N VAL A 72 -1.68 5.99 14.84
CA VAL A 72 -1.78 7.06 13.83
C VAL A 72 -1.57 8.43 14.47
N PHE A 73 -2.21 8.74 15.60
CA PHE A 73 -2.01 10.01 16.31
C PHE A 73 -0.56 10.20 16.80
N ALA A 74 0.06 9.15 17.33
CA ALA A 74 1.47 9.19 17.74
C ALA A 74 2.39 9.48 16.54
N LYS A 75 2.11 8.84 15.40
CA LYS A 75 2.82 9.11 14.14
C LYS A 75 2.62 10.56 13.69
N LEU A 76 1.38 11.06 13.69
CA LEU A 76 1.07 12.45 13.35
C LEU A 76 1.77 13.45 14.29
N ARG A 77 1.84 13.16 15.59
CA ARG A 77 2.55 13.99 16.58
C ARG A 77 4.06 13.96 16.37
N ASN A 78 4.65 12.84 15.98
CA ASN A 78 6.06 12.79 15.63
C ASN A 78 6.34 13.56 14.34
N LEU A 79 5.46 13.43 13.33
CA LEU A 79 5.56 14.22 12.11
C LEU A 79 5.39 15.71 12.40
N SER A 80 4.53 16.11 13.34
CA SER A 80 4.35 17.52 13.70
C SER A 80 5.57 18.14 14.37
N LYS A 81 6.38 17.37 15.09
CA LYS A 81 7.69 17.84 15.61
C LYS A 81 8.69 18.17 14.50
N HIS A 82 8.56 17.52 13.35
CA HIS A 82 9.39 17.76 12.17
C HIS A 82 8.74 18.71 11.17
N ARG A 83 7.49 19.13 11.41
CA ARG A 83 6.92 20.22 10.63
C ARG A 83 7.72 21.46 10.95
N LEU A 84 8.19 22.16 9.92
CA LEU A 84 8.79 23.49 10.01
C LEU A 84 7.75 24.58 10.44
N HIS A 85 6.72 24.18 11.19
CA HIS A 85 5.66 25.05 11.67
C HIS A 85 6.29 26.19 12.47
N GLY A 86 6.17 27.41 11.93
CA GLY A 86 6.68 28.63 12.54
C GLY A 86 7.90 29.25 11.85
N GLN A 87 8.63 28.52 11.00
CA GLN A 87 9.76 29.12 10.28
C GLN A 87 9.33 29.89 9.03
N TYR A 88 8.21 29.51 8.41
CA TYR A 88 7.75 30.10 7.15
C TYR A 88 6.26 30.42 7.22
N PRO A 89 5.83 31.62 6.77
CA PRO A 89 4.42 31.89 6.51
C PRO A 89 3.84 30.90 5.47
N PRO A 90 2.50 30.70 5.44
CA PRO A 90 1.84 29.89 4.42
C PRO A 90 2.26 30.32 3.00
N GLY A 91 2.69 29.37 2.17
CA GLY A 91 3.13 29.63 0.80
C GLY A 91 4.57 30.14 0.64
N VAL A 92 5.32 30.36 1.74
CA VAL A 92 6.68 30.92 1.70
C VAL A 92 7.76 29.86 1.94
N ALA A 93 7.38 28.60 2.19
CA ALA A 93 8.33 27.51 2.34
C ALA A 93 9.22 27.39 1.08
N PRO A 94 10.55 27.17 1.23
CA PRO A 94 11.48 27.10 0.10
C PRO A 94 11.09 26.08 -0.98
N ILE A 95 10.36 25.03 -0.60
CA ILE A 95 9.85 24.01 -1.52
C ILE A 95 8.94 24.56 -2.62
N TYR A 96 8.25 25.69 -2.38
CA TYR A 96 7.41 26.34 -3.38
C TYR A 96 8.19 27.15 -4.42
N LYS A 97 9.49 27.36 -4.20
CA LYS A 97 10.39 28.03 -5.15
C LYS A 97 11.17 27.04 -6.02
N LEU A 98 11.02 25.74 -5.77
CA LEU A 98 11.67 24.73 -6.59
C LEU A 98 10.97 24.66 -7.95
N PRO A 99 11.72 24.52 -9.05
CA PRO A 99 11.18 24.12 -10.34
C PRO A 99 10.44 22.78 -10.25
N ASP A 100 9.46 22.60 -11.11
CA ASP A 100 8.60 21.41 -11.14
C ASP A 100 9.41 20.12 -11.35
N GLU A 101 10.52 20.19 -12.10
CA GLU A 101 11.41 19.07 -12.36
C GLU A 101 12.12 18.60 -11.08
N LEU A 102 12.59 19.54 -10.25
CA LEU A 102 13.23 19.20 -8.98
C LEU A 102 12.21 18.64 -7.98
N LEU A 103 11.00 19.20 -7.97
CA LEU A 103 9.93 18.69 -7.11
C LEU A 103 9.50 17.28 -7.55
N SER A 104 9.38 17.05 -8.85
CA SER A 104 9.12 15.74 -9.42
C SER A 104 10.22 14.74 -9.09
N TYR A 105 11.49 15.12 -9.23
CA TYR A 105 12.63 14.29 -8.85
C TYR A 105 12.62 13.93 -7.35
N ILE A 106 12.21 14.85 -6.47
CA ILE A 106 12.03 14.53 -5.06
C ILE A 106 10.90 13.51 -4.87
N PHE A 107 9.80 13.66 -5.61
CA PHE A 107 8.66 12.74 -5.52
C PHE A 107 8.95 11.36 -6.10
N SER A 108 9.83 11.24 -7.10
CA SER A 108 10.18 9.94 -7.68
C SER A 108 10.86 9.01 -6.66
N PHE A 109 11.60 9.54 -5.68
CA PHE A 109 12.14 8.73 -4.57
C PHE A 109 11.04 8.07 -3.71
N LEU A 110 9.83 8.61 -3.73
CA LEU A 110 8.68 8.01 -3.05
C LEU A 110 8.06 6.88 -3.87
N ALA A 111 8.35 6.81 -5.18
CA ALA A 111 7.95 5.72 -6.05
C ALA A 111 8.80 4.45 -5.81
N ASP A 112 10.10 4.63 -5.59
CA ASP A 112 11.09 3.56 -5.40
C ASP A 112 11.02 2.85 -4.04
N GLY A 113 10.12 3.29 -3.15
CA GLY A 113 9.81 2.58 -1.93
C GLY A 113 9.17 1.24 -2.28
N LEU A 114 10.01 0.20 -2.45
CA LEU A 114 9.64 -1.19 -2.79
C LEU A 114 8.22 -1.50 -2.33
N PRO A 115 7.30 -1.90 -3.22
CA PRO A 115 6.02 -2.40 -2.78
C PRO A 115 6.32 -3.50 -1.77
N ARG A 116 5.94 -3.29 -0.51
CA ARG A 116 6.11 -4.31 0.52
C ARG A 116 5.09 -5.39 0.19
N ILE A 117 5.46 -6.28 -0.74
CA ILE A 117 4.73 -7.49 -1.08
C ILE A 117 4.83 -8.39 0.15
N THR A 118 4.05 -8.10 1.17
CA THR A 118 3.72 -9.11 2.17
C THR A 118 2.58 -9.92 1.58
N TRP A 119 2.69 -11.25 1.58
CA TRP A 119 1.66 -12.16 1.03
C TRP A 119 0.23 -11.87 1.54
N ASN A 120 0.12 -11.16 2.67
CA ASN A 120 -1.15 -10.83 3.31
C ASN A 120 -1.70 -9.43 2.97
N LYS A 121 -0.99 -8.62 2.18
CA LYS A 121 -1.44 -7.30 1.75
C LYS A 121 -1.24 -7.17 0.24
N PRO A 122 -2.31 -7.04 -0.56
CA PRO A 122 -2.17 -6.81 -1.99
C PRO A 122 -1.29 -5.57 -2.17
N VAL A 123 -0.49 -5.57 -3.25
CA VAL A 123 0.31 -4.41 -3.62
C VAL A 123 -0.63 -3.23 -3.81
N LEU A 124 -0.74 -2.41 -2.77
CA LEU A 124 -1.28 -1.09 -2.90
C LEU A 124 -0.19 -0.36 -3.66
N VAL A 125 -0.45 -0.17 -4.96
CA VAL A 125 0.12 0.94 -5.73
C VAL A 125 0.28 2.15 -4.82
N ASN A 126 1.26 2.99 -5.11
CA ASN A 126 1.55 4.23 -4.39
C ASN A 126 0.37 5.23 -4.32
N VAL A 127 -0.87 4.82 -4.59
CA VAL A 127 -2.13 5.52 -4.32
C VAL A 127 -2.11 6.32 -3.02
N PRO A 128 -1.75 5.77 -1.84
CA PRO A 128 -1.72 6.59 -0.63
C PRO A 128 -0.75 7.76 -0.75
N VAL A 129 0.42 7.53 -1.35
CA VAL A 129 1.44 8.56 -1.62
C VAL A 129 0.91 9.58 -2.62
N ILE A 130 0.42 9.14 -3.79
CA ILE A 130 -0.17 9.98 -4.84
C ILE A 130 -1.27 10.88 -4.26
N VAL A 131 -2.23 10.30 -3.52
CA VAL A 131 -3.33 11.03 -2.90
C VAL A 131 -2.80 12.02 -1.87
N THR A 132 -1.86 11.60 -1.01
CA THR A 132 -1.27 12.47 0.01
C THR A 132 -0.59 13.67 -0.63
N LEU A 133 0.26 13.47 -1.64
CA LEU A 133 0.95 14.54 -2.35
C LEU A 133 -0.04 15.47 -3.06
N SER A 134 -1.04 14.89 -3.75
CA SER A 134 -2.07 15.62 -4.48
C SER A 134 -2.95 16.49 -3.57
N CYS A 135 -3.10 16.13 -2.30
CA CYS A 135 -3.88 16.90 -1.33
C CYS A 135 -3.09 18.04 -0.65
N VAL A 136 -1.78 18.16 -0.88
CA VAL A 136 -0.96 19.21 -0.22
C VAL A 136 -1.30 20.60 -0.75
N CYS A 137 -1.18 20.82 -2.05
CA CYS A 137 -1.56 22.06 -2.72
C CYS A 137 -1.74 21.85 -4.23
N ARG A 138 -2.22 22.87 -4.95
CA ARG A 138 -2.45 22.81 -6.40
C ARG A 138 -1.16 22.53 -7.19
N LEU A 139 -0.03 23.12 -6.79
CA LEU A 139 1.28 22.89 -7.42
C LEU A 139 1.66 21.41 -7.34
N TRP A 140 1.59 20.81 -6.15
CA TRP A 140 1.96 19.41 -5.94
C TRP A 140 1.03 18.47 -6.70
N HIS A 141 -0.26 18.77 -6.74
CA HIS A 141 -1.22 18.03 -7.54
C HIS A 141 -0.85 18.02 -9.03
N SER A 142 -0.50 19.17 -9.61
CA SER A 142 -0.05 19.23 -11.01
C SER A 142 1.27 18.50 -11.22
N VAL A 143 2.26 18.69 -10.34
CA VAL A 143 3.56 17.97 -10.47
C VAL A 143 3.40 16.45 -10.38
N VAL A 144 2.51 15.95 -9.52
CA VAL A 144 2.22 14.51 -9.39
C VAL A 144 1.52 13.94 -10.62
N LEU A 145 0.60 14.70 -11.24
CA LEU A 145 -0.13 14.24 -12.42
C LEU A 145 0.69 14.39 -13.71
N ASP A 146 1.40 15.51 -13.84
CA ASP A 146 1.94 15.96 -15.11
C ASP A 146 3.43 15.68 -15.26
N HIS A 147 4.18 15.71 -14.16
CA HIS A 147 5.63 15.67 -14.19
C HIS A 147 6.24 14.41 -13.60
N THR A 148 5.48 13.61 -12.83
CA THR A 148 6.02 12.46 -12.08
C THR A 148 5.38 11.12 -12.47
N PRO A 149 5.59 10.65 -13.71
CA PRO A 149 4.98 9.41 -14.21
C PRO A 149 5.41 8.16 -13.42
N GLU A 150 6.58 8.19 -12.77
CA GLU A 150 7.11 7.09 -11.96
C GLU A 150 6.20 6.76 -10.76
N LEU A 151 5.47 7.74 -10.21
CA LEU A 151 4.51 7.46 -9.14
C LEU A 151 3.37 6.54 -9.62
N TRP A 152 3.09 6.55 -10.92
CA TRP A 152 2.03 5.79 -11.58
C TRP A 152 2.53 4.50 -12.23
N SER A 153 3.82 4.17 -12.10
CA SER A 153 4.42 3.01 -12.79
C SER A 153 3.98 1.67 -12.20
N THR A 154 3.62 1.62 -10.92
CA THR A 154 3.11 0.40 -10.29
C THR A 154 1.61 0.27 -10.54
N ILE A 155 1.20 -0.78 -11.23
CA ILE A 155 -0.20 -0.97 -11.62
C ILE A 155 -0.66 -2.37 -11.21
N SER A 156 -1.91 -2.46 -10.76
CA SER A 156 -2.52 -3.72 -10.34
C SER A 156 -3.81 -4.00 -11.10
N THR A 157 -4.05 -5.27 -11.45
CA THR A 157 -5.34 -5.72 -12.01
C THR A 157 -6.50 -5.61 -11.02
N THR A 158 -6.21 -5.34 -9.74
CA THR A 158 -7.23 -5.03 -8.71
C THR A 158 -7.82 -3.63 -8.83
N PHE A 159 -7.44 -2.85 -9.84
CA PHE A 159 -8.06 -1.58 -10.18
C PHE A 159 -9.30 -1.74 -11.07
N SER A 160 -10.30 -0.88 -10.84
CA SER A 160 -11.39 -0.75 -11.80
C SER A 160 -10.84 -0.32 -13.18
N PRO A 161 -11.47 -0.72 -14.29
CA PRO A 161 -10.97 -0.39 -15.64
C PRO A 161 -10.72 1.10 -15.85
N LYS A 162 -11.61 1.96 -15.35
CA LYS A 162 -11.46 3.43 -15.42
C LYS A 162 -10.21 3.92 -14.68
N ARG A 163 -9.92 3.35 -13.51
CA ARG A 163 -8.75 3.72 -12.71
C ARG A 163 -7.47 3.20 -13.34
N LEU A 164 -7.51 1.98 -13.87
CA LEU A 164 -6.41 1.39 -14.63
C LEU A 164 -6.05 2.26 -15.84
N ALA A 165 -7.05 2.64 -16.65
CA ALA A 165 -6.84 3.52 -17.80
C ALA A 165 -6.23 4.85 -17.40
N LYS A 166 -6.73 5.49 -16.32
CA LYS A 166 -6.15 6.73 -15.79
C LYS A 166 -4.70 6.56 -15.32
N ALA A 167 -4.37 5.45 -14.67
CA ALA A 167 -3.00 5.19 -14.21
C ALA A 167 -2.06 4.94 -15.41
N LEU A 168 -2.53 4.21 -16.42
CA LEU A 168 -1.79 3.98 -17.66
C LEU A 168 -1.52 5.28 -18.41
N ASP A 169 -2.52 6.15 -18.52
CA ASP A 169 -2.37 7.48 -19.13
C ASP A 169 -1.39 8.36 -18.35
N ALA A 170 -1.57 8.46 -17.03
CA ALA A 170 -0.71 9.25 -16.14
C ALA A 170 0.74 8.78 -16.09
N SER A 171 1.00 7.50 -16.40
CA SER A 171 2.36 6.97 -16.46
C SER A 171 3.14 7.41 -17.70
N LYS A 172 2.54 8.11 -18.69
CA LYS A 172 3.20 8.82 -19.81
C LYS A 172 4.39 8.09 -20.47
N GLY A 173 4.30 6.79 -20.69
CA GLY A 173 5.37 6.00 -21.32
C GLY A 173 6.41 5.42 -20.36
N ALA A 174 6.36 5.75 -19.05
CA ALA A 174 7.24 5.16 -18.05
C ALA A 174 7.15 3.63 -18.02
N ARG A 175 8.25 3.00 -17.61
CA ARG A 175 8.35 1.55 -17.42
C ARG A 175 7.44 1.10 -16.29
N LEU A 176 6.63 0.08 -16.54
CA LEU A 176 5.56 -0.35 -15.63
C LEU A 176 5.99 -1.56 -14.80
N ASP A 177 5.65 -1.57 -13.52
CA ASP A 177 5.67 -2.76 -12.68
C ASP A 177 4.23 -3.22 -12.48
N PHE A 178 3.92 -4.38 -13.05
CA PHE A 178 2.55 -4.86 -13.14
C PHE A 178 2.30 -6.03 -12.20
N HIS A 179 1.21 -5.95 -11.43
CA HIS A 179 0.78 -7.00 -10.52
C HIS A 179 -0.57 -7.57 -10.94
N ILE A 180 -0.60 -8.83 -11.36
CA ILE A 180 -1.81 -9.58 -11.65
C ILE A 180 -2.20 -10.36 -10.40
N CYS A 181 -3.27 -9.96 -9.73
CA CYS A 181 -3.84 -10.75 -8.65
C CYS A 181 -5.03 -11.60 -9.15
N PHE A 182 -5.00 -12.91 -8.85
CA PHE A 182 -6.07 -13.89 -9.03
C PHE A 182 -6.73 -14.34 -7.74
N GLY A 183 -6.48 -13.63 -6.63
CA GLY A 183 -7.03 -13.94 -5.33
C GLY A 183 -8.56 -14.14 -5.32
N PRO A 184 -9.05 -15.02 -4.42
CA PRO A 184 -10.48 -15.24 -4.25
C PRO A 184 -11.18 -13.92 -3.91
N LYS A 185 -12.41 -13.76 -4.40
CA LYS A 185 -13.28 -12.63 -4.03
C LYS A 185 -13.31 -12.52 -2.51
N THR A 186 -12.63 -11.51 -1.95
CA THR A 186 -12.79 -11.22 -0.53
C THR A 186 -14.08 -10.42 -0.37
N LYS A 187 -14.76 -10.52 0.78
CA LYS A 187 -15.93 -9.65 1.09
C LYS A 187 -15.60 -8.15 1.00
N LYS A 188 -14.31 -7.80 1.00
CA LYS A 188 -13.77 -6.44 0.82
C LYS A 188 -13.27 -6.16 -0.60
N SER A 189 -13.18 -7.15 -1.48
CA SER A 189 -12.87 -6.91 -2.90
C SER A 189 -14.05 -6.14 -3.45
N SER A 190 -13.77 -4.95 -3.96
CA SER A 190 -14.81 -4.00 -4.32
C SER A 190 -15.85 -4.64 -5.24
N ALA A 191 -17.14 -4.35 -5.01
CA ALA A 191 -18.28 -4.86 -5.79
C ALA A 191 -18.13 -4.69 -7.33
N PHE A 192 -17.18 -3.86 -7.78
CA PHE A 192 -16.83 -3.66 -9.19
C PHE A 192 -16.43 -4.94 -9.93
N TYR A 193 -16.02 -6.03 -9.27
CA TYR A 193 -15.63 -7.27 -9.96
C TYR A 193 -16.76 -8.28 -10.19
N GLU A 194 -17.99 -7.96 -9.81
CA GLU A 194 -19.07 -8.95 -9.78
C GLU A 194 -19.93 -8.98 -11.05
N VAL A 195 -19.82 -7.98 -11.93
CA VAL A 195 -20.71 -7.85 -13.09
C VAL A 195 -19.88 -7.60 -14.35
N GLY A 196 -19.52 -8.68 -15.07
CA GLY A 196 -19.07 -8.61 -16.47
C GLY A 196 -17.59 -8.93 -16.75
N ASN A 197 -17.19 -8.64 -17.99
CA ASN A 197 -15.87 -8.87 -18.58
C ASN A 197 -14.82 -7.82 -18.18
N GLU A 198 -15.11 -6.95 -17.20
CA GLU A 198 -14.23 -5.83 -16.80
C GLU A 198 -12.81 -6.28 -16.44
N ARG A 199 -12.70 -7.44 -15.77
CA ARG A 199 -11.40 -7.99 -15.40
C ARG A 199 -10.60 -8.48 -16.61
N GLU A 200 -11.29 -9.10 -17.56
CA GLU A 200 -10.68 -9.53 -18.82
C GLU A 200 -10.26 -8.31 -19.64
N GLN A 201 -11.09 -7.27 -19.69
CA GLN A 201 -10.73 -5.99 -20.32
C GLN A 201 -9.53 -5.33 -19.65
N ALA A 202 -9.49 -5.29 -18.31
CA ALA A 202 -8.34 -4.76 -17.58
C ALA A 202 -7.05 -5.54 -17.89
N LEU A 203 -7.14 -6.86 -17.98
CA LEU A 203 -6.04 -7.72 -18.42
C LEU A 203 -5.63 -7.41 -19.86
N ILE A 204 -6.57 -7.35 -20.80
CA ILE A 204 -6.30 -7.03 -22.21
C ILE A 204 -5.63 -5.66 -22.35
N HIS A 205 -6.19 -4.63 -21.72
CA HIS A 205 -5.62 -3.27 -21.73
C HIS A 205 -4.21 -3.25 -21.16
N THR A 206 -3.95 -4.01 -20.11
CA THR A 206 -2.60 -4.12 -19.59
C THR A 206 -1.68 -4.84 -20.57
N LEU A 207 -2.13 -5.97 -21.11
CA LEU A 207 -1.32 -6.76 -22.03
C LEU A 207 -1.02 -6.00 -23.33
N ALA A 208 -1.83 -5.00 -23.69
CA ALA A 208 -1.50 -4.07 -24.77
C ALA A 208 -0.24 -3.23 -24.48
N GLU A 209 0.07 -3.00 -23.20
CA GLU A 209 1.20 -2.18 -22.73
C GLU A 209 2.46 -3.02 -22.44
N MET A 210 2.51 -4.28 -22.93
CA MET A 210 3.60 -5.23 -22.64
C MET A 210 5.00 -4.71 -23.00
N SER A 211 5.13 -3.82 -23.99
CA SER A 211 6.42 -3.22 -24.37
C SER A 211 7.02 -2.34 -23.27
N ARG A 212 6.19 -1.83 -22.35
CA ARG A 212 6.60 -0.95 -21.25
C ARG A 212 6.77 -1.70 -19.93
N ILE A 213 6.34 -2.96 -19.85
CA ILE A 213 6.40 -3.73 -18.60
C ILE A 213 7.85 -4.09 -18.28
N ARG A 214 8.33 -3.59 -17.14
CA ARG A 214 9.64 -3.89 -16.56
C ARG A 214 9.59 -5.13 -15.67
N SER A 215 8.54 -5.24 -14.85
CA SER A 215 8.33 -6.35 -13.92
C SER A 215 6.90 -6.83 -14.01
N LEU A 216 6.69 -8.14 -14.06
CA LEU A 216 5.37 -8.77 -14.05
C LEU A 216 5.31 -9.75 -12.89
N ASP A 217 4.49 -9.41 -11.90
CA ASP A 217 4.19 -10.26 -10.76
C ASP A 217 2.79 -10.85 -10.93
N VAL A 218 2.67 -12.15 -10.65
CA VAL A 218 1.43 -12.90 -10.82
C VAL A 218 1.12 -13.62 -9.53
N ASP A 219 0.23 -13.02 -8.73
CA ASP A 219 -0.30 -13.61 -7.53
C ASP A 219 -1.50 -14.47 -7.90
N LEU A 220 -1.35 -15.80 -7.86
CA LEU A 220 -2.44 -16.73 -8.10
C LEU A 220 -3.43 -16.82 -6.91
N GLY A 221 -3.15 -16.11 -5.82
CA GLY A 221 -3.86 -16.21 -4.55
C GLY A 221 -3.56 -17.52 -3.83
N ALA A 222 -3.98 -17.61 -2.57
CA ALA A 222 -4.15 -18.89 -1.89
C ALA A 222 -5.35 -19.64 -2.51
N VAL A 223 -5.25 -20.03 -3.78
CA VAL A 223 -5.99 -21.19 -4.28
C VAL A 223 -5.50 -22.33 -3.40
N THR A 224 -6.29 -22.67 -2.40
CA THR A 224 -5.98 -23.64 -1.34
C THR A 224 -5.10 -24.75 -1.88
N VAL A 225 -3.83 -24.74 -1.45
CA VAL A 225 -2.80 -25.73 -1.78
C VAL A 225 -3.22 -27.14 -1.34
N ALA A 226 -4.34 -27.30 -0.64
CA ALA A 226 -5.04 -28.57 -0.45
C ALA A 226 -5.35 -29.32 -1.76
N ALA A 227 -5.45 -28.64 -2.91
CA ALA A 227 -5.67 -29.29 -4.21
C ALA A 227 -4.43 -29.29 -5.12
N PHE A 228 -3.34 -28.61 -4.75
CA PHE A 228 -2.17 -28.44 -5.63
C PHE A 228 -0.87 -28.76 -4.88
N LYS A 229 -0.71 -30.04 -4.52
CA LYS A 229 0.61 -30.62 -4.21
C LYS A 229 1.39 -30.70 -5.52
N VAL A 230 1.96 -29.57 -5.95
CA VAL A 230 2.84 -29.50 -7.12
C VAL A 230 4.19 -30.05 -6.72
N THR A 231 4.32 -31.38 -6.79
CA THR A 231 5.55 -31.97 -7.29
C THR A 231 5.87 -31.29 -8.61
N LYS A 232 7.02 -30.61 -8.67
CA LYS A 232 7.73 -30.07 -9.85
C LYS A 232 7.23 -30.64 -11.20
N SER A 233 6.08 -30.18 -11.67
CA SER A 233 5.50 -30.65 -12.93
C SER A 233 4.47 -29.64 -13.43
N ARG A 234 4.80 -29.08 -14.59
CA ARG A 234 3.88 -28.59 -15.62
C ARG A 234 2.70 -27.75 -15.12
N LEU A 235 2.88 -26.43 -15.21
CA LEU A 235 1.80 -25.51 -15.65
C LEU A 235 0.98 -26.25 -16.73
N THR A 236 -0.30 -26.49 -16.45
CA THR A 236 -1.17 -27.28 -17.31
C THR A 236 -1.25 -26.62 -18.69
N ARG A 237 -1.19 -27.45 -19.74
CA ARG A 237 -1.27 -27.01 -21.15
C ARG A 237 -2.38 -25.99 -21.42
N PRO A 238 -3.61 -26.06 -20.84
CA PRO A 238 -4.64 -25.06 -21.12
C PRO A 238 -4.33 -23.66 -20.59
N LEU A 239 -3.73 -23.50 -19.40
CA LEU A 239 -3.42 -22.16 -18.88
C LEU A 239 -2.23 -21.54 -19.63
N LYS A 240 -1.22 -22.36 -19.95
CA LYS A 240 -0.15 -21.95 -20.86
C LYS A 240 -0.68 -21.60 -22.24
N ALA A 241 -1.57 -22.39 -22.82
CA ALA A 241 -2.15 -22.14 -24.13
C ALA A 241 -3.13 -20.96 -24.13
N ALA A 242 -3.80 -20.66 -23.01
CA ALA A 242 -4.67 -19.50 -22.88
C ALA A 242 -3.85 -18.21 -22.72
N ILE A 243 -2.81 -18.22 -21.88
CA ILE A 243 -1.90 -17.08 -21.72
C ILE A 243 -1.10 -16.89 -23.02
N PHE A 244 -0.51 -17.95 -23.56
CA PHE A 244 0.22 -17.91 -24.83
C PHE A 244 -0.70 -17.59 -26.00
N GLY A 245 -1.93 -18.09 -26.03
CA GLY A 245 -2.93 -17.78 -27.05
C GLY A 245 -3.41 -16.34 -26.99
N ALA A 246 -3.62 -15.79 -25.78
CA ALA A 246 -3.93 -14.38 -25.58
C ALA A 246 -2.75 -13.48 -25.99
N LEU A 247 -1.53 -13.86 -25.60
CA LEU A 247 -0.30 -13.17 -25.99
C LEU A 247 -0.06 -13.23 -27.50
N CYS A 248 -0.24 -14.39 -28.14
CA CYS A 248 -0.11 -14.55 -29.59
C CYS A 248 -1.19 -13.80 -30.37
N LYS A 249 -2.44 -13.75 -29.86
CA LYS A 249 -3.50 -12.93 -30.47
C LYS A 249 -3.21 -11.44 -30.35
N ALA A 250 -2.69 -10.98 -29.22
CA ALA A 250 -2.26 -9.60 -29.02
C ALA A 250 -1.07 -9.23 -29.93
N TRP A 251 -0.14 -10.17 -30.15
CA TRP A 251 1.01 -9.99 -31.05
C TRP A 251 0.66 -10.07 -32.55
N ALA A 252 -0.41 -10.77 -32.91
CA ALA A 252 -0.83 -10.98 -34.30
C ALA A 252 -1.75 -9.87 -34.84
N GLN A 253 -2.17 -8.90 -34.02
CA GLN A 253 -2.92 -7.76 -34.51
C GLN A 253 -1.96 -6.73 -35.14
N PRO A 254 -2.14 -6.36 -36.43
CA PRO A 254 -1.33 -5.31 -37.03
C PRO A 254 -1.58 -3.98 -36.31
N PRO A 255 -0.56 -3.11 -36.17
CA PRO A 255 -0.72 -1.82 -35.55
C PRO A 255 -1.84 -1.05 -36.25
N ILE A 256 -2.82 -0.60 -35.47
CA ILE A 256 -3.88 0.28 -35.95
C ILE A 256 -3.19 1.57 -36.39
N LEU A 257 -3.05 1.76 -37.70
CA LEU A 257 -2.61 3.03 -38.26
C LEU A 257 -3.70 4.06 -37.96
N CYS A 258 -3.48 4.88 -36.93
CA CYS A 258 -4.25 6.09 -36.73
C CYS A 258 -3.95 7.04 -37.89
N ASN A 259 -4.90 7.20 -38.81
CA ASN A 259 -4.86 8.28 -39.79
C ASN A 259 -5.03 9.61 -39.04
N ASN A 260 -4.03 10.48 -39.16
CA ASN A 260 -4.09 11.88 -38.75
C ASN A 260 -5.12 12.66 -39.56
#